data_AF-A0A940CFF6-F1
#
_entry.id   AF-A0A940CFF6-F1
#
_cell.length_a   1.000
_cell.length_b   1.000
_cell.length_c   1.000
_cell.angle_alpha   90.00
_cell.angle_beta   90.00
_cell.angle_gamma   90.00
#
_symmetry.space_group_name_H-M   'P 1'
#
loop_
_entity.id
_entity.type
_entity.pdbx_description
1 polymer ?
#
loop_
_entity_poly.entity_id
_entity_poly.type
_entity_poly.pdbx_seq_one_letter_code
_entity_poly.pdbx_strand_id
1 'polypeptide(L)'
;MPSKQNKPEKKKIPVFVYYLILAAAVLLITGVIIPRLTAPSNKQITYNEFLKMLDEGKVEKVELDKSANKITVKPTDFKQTNTYYYTGILAVSDEELVTKLKDSGVDYVSPIAQQATILDYLLTMILPLGISLLLLFLILRLVRKTMGAGGVMSFGKNTSKIYAEKSTGKTFADVAGQDEAKESLVEIIDFLNNPRKYTDIGAKLPKGALLVGPPGTGKTLLAKAVAGEAGVPFFSLSGSEFVEMFVGVGASRVRDLFRQAVDNAPCIVFIDE
;
A
#
# COMPACT_ATOMS: atom_id res chain seq x y z
N MET A 1 -2.70 38.06 20.69
CA MET A 1 -3.21 37.43 19.45
C MET A 1 -2.70 36.00 19.43
N PRO A 2 -3.56 34.96 19.41
CA PRO A 2 -3.13 33.58 19.58
C PRO A 2 -2.54 33.01 18.28
N SER A 3 -1.48 32.23 18.46
CA SER A 3 -0.72 31.50 17.47
C SER A 3 -1.58 30.46 16.72
N LYS A 4 -1.57 30.52 15.39
CA LYS A 4 -2.15 29.47 14.54
C LYS A 4 -1.29 28.22 14.65
N GLN A 5 -1.81 27.21 15.34
CA GLN A 5 -1.28 25.85 15.30
C GLN A 5 -1.45 25.28 13.87
N ASN A 6 -0.34 24.98 13.19
CA ASN A 6 -0.34 24.21 11.95
C ASN A 6 -0.74 22.76 12.25
N LYS A 7 -1.97 22.38 11.91
CA LYS A 7 -2.41 20.97 11.90
C LYS A 7 -1.65 20.22 10.80
N PRO A 8 -1.26 18.95 11.02
CA PRO A 8 -0.58 18.16 10.01
C PRO A 8 -1.49 17.96 8.80
N GLU A 9 -1.04 18.41 7.63
CA GLU A 9 -1.75 18.24 6.37
C GLU A 9 -1.86 16.74 6.06
N LYS A 10 -3.06 16.18 6.19
CA LYS A 10 -3.31 14.78 5.82
C LYS A 10 -2.99 14.61 4.34
N LYS A 11 -1.93 13.85 4.03
CA LYS A 11 -1.56 13.48 2.65
C LYS A 11 -2.79 12.92 1.94
N LYS A 12 -3.32 13.69 0.99
CA LYS A 12 -4.51 13.32 0.22
C LYS A 12 -4.12 12.17 -0.70
N ILE A 13 -4.62 10.98 -0.40
CA ILE A 13 -4.45 9.82 -1.27
C ILE A 13 -5.10 10.18 -2.63
N PRO A 14 -4.43 9.95 -3.77
CA PRO A 14 -4.99 10.29 -5.08
C PRO A 14 -6.34 9.59 -5.29
N VAL A 15 -7.30 10.32 -5.85
CA VAL A 15 -8.72 9.90 -5.98
C VAL A 15 -8.86 8.52 -6.65
N PHE A 16 -7.95 8.17 -7.56
CA PHE A 16 -7.91 6.86 -8.23
C PHE A 16 -7.70 5.67 -7.27
N VAL A 17 -7.00 5.84 -6.15
CA VAL A 17 -6.79 4.77 -5.16
C VAL A 17 -8.11 4.43 -4.46
N TYR A 18 -9.00 5.41 -4.23
CA TYR A 18 -10.33 5.14 -3.68
C TYR A 18 -11.18 4.30 -4.64
N TYR A 19 -11.12 4.57 -5.94
CA TYR A 19 -11.80 3.75 -6.94
C TYR A 19 -11.23 2.32 -7.03
N LEU A 20 -9.91 2.15 -6.90
CA LEU A 20 -9.29 0.82 -6.83
C LEU A 20 -9.70 0.03 -5.59
N ILE A 21 -9.73 0.68 -4.41
CA ILE A 21 -10.19 0.05 -3.17
C ILE A 21 -11.67 -0.34 -3.29
N LEU A 22 -12.51 0.53 -3.87
CA LEU A 22 -13.92 0.24 -4.09
C LEU A 22 -14.12 -0.95 -5.04
N ALA A 23 -13.38 -0.99 -6.16
CA ALA A 23 -13.46 -2.10 -7.11
C ALA A 23 -12.99 -3.44 -6.49
N ALA A 24 -11.91 -3.42 -5.69
CA ALA A 24 -11.44 -4.59 -4.97
C ALA A 24 -12.46 -5.06 -3.92
N ALA A 25 -13.09 -4.12 -3.20
CA ALA A 25 -14.14 -4.45 -2.24
C ALA A 25 -15.37 -5.08 -2.92
N VAL A 26 -15.82 -4.54 -4.06
CA VAL A 26 -16.94 -5.10 -4.83
C VAL A 26 -16.60 -6.50 -5.34
N LEU A 27 -15.40 -6.72 -5.88
CA LEU A 27 -14.95 -8.04 -6.33
C LEU A 27 -14.85 -9.06 -5.18
N LEU A 28 -14.38 -8.65 -4.01
CA LEU A 28 -14.37 -9.52 -2.83
C LEU A 28 -15.79 -9.86 -2.36
N ILE A 29 -16.69 -8.88 -2.36
CA ILE A 29 -18.07 -9.09 -1.95
C ILE A 29 -18.76 -10.06 -2.90
N THR A 30 -18.67 -9.84 -4.21
CA THR A 30 -19.37 -10.68 -5.20
C THR A 30 -18.69 -12.02 -5.44
N GLY A 31 -17.36 -12.09 -5.39
CA GLY A 31 -16.60 -13.30 -5.68
C GLY A 31 -16.40 -14.23 -4.48
N VAL A 32 -16.40 -13.70 -3.24
CA VAL A 32 -16.05 -14.49 -2.05
C VAL A 32 -17.17 -14.46 -1.01
N ILE A 33 -17.73 -13.30 -0.71
CA ILE A 33 -18.66 -13.15 0.42
C ILE A 33 -20.07 -13.65 0.04
N ILE A 34 -20.63 -13.19 -1.07
CA ILE A 34 -21.97 -13.60 -1.51
C ILE A 34 -22.05 -15.12 -1.73
N PRO A 35 -21.14 -15.78 -2.47
CA PRO A 35 -21.22 -17.23 -2.66
C PRO A 35 -21.09 -18.02 -1.35
N ARG A 36 -20.33 -17.52 -0.37
CA ARG A 36 -20.22 -18.16 0.95
C ARG A 36 -21.46 -17.96 1.82
N LEU A 37 -22.15 -16.84 1.69
CA LEU A 37 -23.41 -16.56 2.41
C LEU A 37 -24.60 -17.30 1.80
N THR A 38 -24.60 -17.50 0.48
CA THR A 38 -25.70 -18.16 -0.24
C THR A 38 -25.48 -19.64 -0.49
N ALA A 39 -24.26 -20.17 -0.25
CA ALA A 39 -23.98 -21.59 -0.34
C ALA A 39 -24.91 -22.39 0.60
N PRO A 40 -25.53 -23.47 0.10
CA PRO A 40 -26.31 -24.37 0.94
C PRO A 40 -25.46 -24.90 2.10
N SER A 41 -26.04 -24.91 3.30
CA SER A 41 -25.41 -25.51 4.46
C SER A 41 -25.37 -27.03 4.29
N ASN A 42 -24.27 -27.67 4.70
CA ASN A 42 -24.13 -29.12 4.65
C ASN A 42 -23.99 -29.65 6.08
N LYS A 43 -24.96 -30.43 6.55
CA LYS A 43 -24.92 -31.03 7.89
C LYS A 43 -24.75 -32.55 7.82
N GLN A 44 -23.75 -33.05 8.53
CA GLN A 44 -23.56 -34.50 8.66
C GLN A 44 -24.61 -35.07 9.62
N ILE A 45 -25.27 -36.16 9.21
CA ILE A 45 -26.21 -36.91 10.03
C ILE A 45 -25.78 -38.37 10.13
N THR A 46 -26.27 -39.06 11.16
CA THR A 46 -26.04 -40.50 11.28
C THR A 46 -26.88 -41.26 10.26
N TYR A 47 -26.45 -42.47 9.89
CA TYR A 47 -27.20 -43.33 8.98
C TYR A 47 -28.60 -43.66 9.52
N ASN A 48 -28.73 -43.86 10.83
CA ASN A 48 -30.02 -44.10 11.49
C ASN A 48 -30.94 -42.89 11.41
N GLU A 49 -30.39 -41.67 11.53
CA GLU A 49 -31.15 -40.42 11.40
C GLU A 49 -31.62 -40.21 9.96
N PHE A 50 -30.81 -40.59 8.96
CA PHE A 50 -31.23 -40.65 7.57
C PHE A 50 -32.41 -41.60 7.37
N LEU A 51 -32.31 -42.85 7.85
CA LEU A 51 -33.40 -43.82 7.74
C LEU A 51 -34.68 -43.31 8.40
N LYS A 52 -34.56 -42.68 9.58
CA LYS A 52 -35.70 -42.07 10.27
C LYS A 52 -36.34 -40.96 9.45
N MET A 53 -35.55 -40.09 8.82
CA MET A 53 -36.07 -39.03 7.94
C MET A 53 -36.76 -39.60 6.71
N LEU A 54 -36.26 -40.72 6.19
CA LEU A 54 -36.86 -41.45 5.07
C LEU A 54 -38.21 -42.06 5.46
N ASP A 55 -38.28 -42.73 6.60
CA ASP A 55 -39.52 -43.32 7.14
C ASP A 55 -40.58 -42.24 7.49
N GLU A 56 -40.15 -41.06 7.93
CA GLU A 56 -41.01 -39.91 8.23
C GLU A 56 -41.46 -39.13 6.96
N GLY A 57 -41.02 -39.53 5.77
CA GLY A 57 -41.38 -38.87 4.51
C GLY A 57 -40.81 -37.45 4.35
N LYS A 58 -39.75 -37.10 5.10
CA LYS A 58 -39.11 -35.77 5.08
C LYS A 58 -38.01 -35.64 4.03
N VAL A 59 -37.93 -36.60 3.11
CA VAL A 59 -36.89 -36.69 2.09
C VAL A 59 -37.52 -36.50 0.72
N GLU A 60 -37.07 -35.48 -0.01
CA GLU A 60 -37.52 -35.18 -1.37
C GLU A 60 -36.66 -35.92 -2.41
N LYS A 61 -35.33 -35.93 -2.21
CA LYS A 61 -34.38 -36.52 -3.14
C LYS A 61 -33.17 -37.11 -2.42
N VAL A 62 -32.70 -38.27 -2.89
CA VAL A 62 -31.47 -38.93 -2.39
C VAL A 62 -30.45 -39.06 -3.51
N GLU A 63 -29.23 -38.62 -3.26
CA GLU A 63 -28.10 -38.76 -4.17
C GLU A 63 -27.08 -39.74 -3.60
N LEU A 64 -26.85 -40.85 -4.31
CA LEU A 64 -25.96 -41.93 -3.91
C LEU A 64 -24.63 -41.81 -4.66
N ASP A 65 -23.64 -41.17 -4.03
CA ASP A 65 -22.28 -41.07 -4.56
C ASP A 65 -21.45 -42.28 -4.12
N LYS A 66 -21.38 -43.28 -5.01
CA LYS A 66 -20.59 -44.50 -4.80
C LYS A 66 -19.08 -44.26 -4.85
N SER A 67 -18.62 -43.20 -5.54
CA SER A 67 -17.20 -42.88 -5.62
C SER A 67 -16.68 -42.26 -4.33
N ALA A 68 -17.51 -41.47 -3.65
CA ALA A 68 -17.17 -40.81 -2.39
C ALA A 68 -17.70 -41.53 -1.15
N ASN A 69 -18.35 -42.70 -1.29
CA ASN A 69 -19.06 -43.42 -0.23
C ASN A 69 -20.01 -42.50 0.58
N LYS A 70 -20.75 -41.64 -0.12
CA LYS A 70 -21.56 -40.57 0.49
C LYS A 70 -22.99 -40.59 -0.02
N ILE A 71 -23.94 -40.53 0.91
CA ILE A 71 -25.36 -40.29 0.65
C ILE A 71 -25.62 -38.81 0.92
N THR A 72 -26.17 -38.10 -0.05
CA THR A 72 -26.64 -36.72 0.12
C THR A 72 -28.17 -36.69 0.05
N VAL A 73 -28.79 -35.99 1.00
CA VAL A 73 -30.23 -35.98 1.21
C VAL A 73 -30.72 -34.55 1.08
N LYS A 74 -31.65 -34.34 0.15
CA LYS A 74 -32.42 -33.11 0.04
C LYS A 74 -33.72 -33.27 0.84
N PRO A 75 -33.89 -32.55 1.97
CA PRO A 75 -35.13 -32.60 2.72
C PRO A 75 -36.27 -31.89 1.96
N THR A 76 -37.50 -32.27 2.22
CA THR A 76 -38.71 -31.56 1.72
C THR A 76 -38.70 -30.06 2.11
N ASP A 77 -38.05 -29.74 3.23
CA ASP A 77 -38.01 -28.42 3.85
C ASP A 77 -36.83 -27.59 3.32
N PHE A 78 -36.16 -28.05 2.25
CA PHE A 78 -34.95 -27.43 1.71
C PHE A 78 -35.15 -25.97 1.33
N LYS A 79 -36.34 -25.59 0.83
CA LYS A 79 -36.68 -24.20 0.50
C LYS A 79 -36.66 -23.25 1.70
N GLN A 80 -36.82 -23.77 2.93
CA GLN A 80 -36.82 -22.98 4.16
C GLN A 80 -35.47 -23.04 4.89
N THR A 81 -34.83 -24.22 4.87
CA THR A 81 -33.61 -24.49 5.63
C THR A 81 -32.32 -24.28 4.83
N ASN A 82 -32.39 -24.30 3.49
CA ASN A 82 -31.26 -24.27 2.56
C ASN A 82 -30.11 -25.21 2.99
N THR A 83 -30.47 -26.37 3.57
CA THR A 83 -29.53 -27.30 4.20
C THR A 83 -29.65 -28.68 3.55
N TYR A 84 -28.55 -29.19 3.01
CA TYR A 84 -28.41 -30.58 2.63
C TYR A 84 -27.91 -31.39 3.82
N TYR A 85 -28.41 -32.61 3.96
CA TYR A 85 -27.89 -33.58 4.92
C TYR A 85 -27.02 -34.60 4.21
N TYR A 86 -25.99 -35.11 4.87
CA TYR A 86 -25.19 -36.19 4.31
C TYR A 86 -24.76 -37.22 5.34
N THR A 87 -24.62 -38.46 4.88
CA THR A 87 -24.12 -39.58 5.69
C THR A 87 -23.24 -40.51 4.86
N GLY A 88 -22.46 -41.36 5.51
CA GLY A 88 -21.61 -42.34 4.84
C GLY A 88 -22.43 -43.55 4.37
N ILE A 89 -22.06 -44.13 3.22
CA ILE A 89 -22.60 -45.42 2.80
C ILE A 89 -21.99 -46.49 3.70
N LEU A 90 -22.83 -47.22 4.45
CA LEU A 90 -22.41 -48.42 5.17
C LEU A 90 -22.31 -49.56 4.15
N ALA A 91 -21.19 -50.29 4.15
CA ALA A 91 -20.87 -51.34 3.17
C ALA A 91 -21.82 -52.57 3.19
N VAL A 92 -22.93 -52.51 3.93
CA VAL A 92 -23.86 -53.60 4.15
C VAL A 92 -25.07 -53.37 3.25
N SER A 93 -25.01 -53.98 2.06
CA SER A 93 -26.08 -54.15 1.06
C SER A 93 -26.75 -52.89 0.49
N ASP A 94 -26.20 -52.39 -0.63
CA ASP A 94 -26.86 -51.45 -1.55
C ASP A 94 -28.30 -51.89 -1.94
N GLU A 95 -28.56 -53.20 -2.00
CA GLU A 95 -29.86 -53.76 -2.39
C GLU A 95 -30.98 -53.47 -1.37
N GLU A 96 -30.70 -53.54 -0.07
CA GLU A 96 -31.68 -53.22 0.98
C GLU A 96 -32.04 -51.73 0.97
N LEU A 97 -31.04 -50.87 0.75
CA LEU A 97 -31.23 -49.42 0.68
C LEU A 97 -32.03 -49.02 -0.57
N VAL A 98 -31.71 -49.58 -1.74
CA VAL A 98 -32.46 -49.31 -2.98
C VAL A 98 -33.90 -49.79 -2.86
N THR A 99 -34.13 -50.93 -2.23
CA THR A 99 -35.49 -51.44 -1.97
C THR A 99 -36.28 -50.50 -1.07
N LYS A 100 -35.68 -50.03 0.04
CA LYS A 100 -36.29 -49.02 0.93
C LYS A 100 -36.60 -47.70 0.22
N LEU A 101 -35.68 -47.19 -0.61
CA LEU A 101 -35.89 -45.96 -1.37
C LEU A 101 -37.04 -46.10 -2.39
N LYS A 102 -37.16 -47.28 -3.01
CA LYS A 102 -38.26 -47.62 -3.92
C LYS A 102 -39.60 -47.69 -3.18
N ASP A 103 -39.63 -48.29 -1.99
CA ASP A 103 -40.85 -48.41 -1.17
C ASP A 103 -41.30 -47.07 -0.58
N SER A 104 -40.36 -46.17 -0.28
CA SER A 104 -40.66 -44.80 0.18
C SER A 104 -41.08 -43.84 -0.93
N GLY A 105 -41.02 -44.23 -2.20
CA GLY A 105 -41.44 -43.40 -3.33
C GLY A 105 -40.59 -42.14 -3.56
N VAL A 106 -39.34 -42.13 -3.08
CA VAL A 106 -38.43 -40.98 -3.15
C VAL A 106 -37.61 -41.04 -4.42
N ASP A 107 -37.37 -39.89 -5.05
CA ASP A 107 -36.47 -39.80 -6.20
C ASP A 107 -35.02 -40.05 -5.78
N TYR A 108 -34.44 -41.16 -6.25
CA TYR A 108 -33.03 -41.49 -6.01
C TYR A 108 -32.22 -41.48 -7.30
N VAL A 109 -31.03 -40.86 -7.25
CA VAL A 109 -30.10 -40.79 -8.37
C VAL A 109 -28.69 -41.13 -7.89
N SER A 110 -27.90 -41.78 -8.73
CA SER A 110 -26.46 -41.85 -8.53
C SER A 110 -25.82 -40.81 -9.44
N PRO A 111 -25.25 -39.72 -8.89
CA PRO A 111 -24.57 -38.74 -9.71
C PRO A 111 -23.37 -39.43 -10.38
N ILE A 112 -23.41 -39.54 -11.71
CA ILE A 112 -22.21 -39.82 -12.48
C ILE A 112 -21.35 -38.58 -12.34
N ALA A 113 -20.10 -38.72 -11.91
CA ALA A 113 -19.15 -37.62 -11.89
C ALA A 113 -19.06 -37.05 -13.32
N GLN A 114 -19.84 -36.01 -13.61
CA GLN A 114 -19.74 -35.27 -14.86
C GLN A 114 -18.37 -34.63 -14.83
N GLN A 115 -17.44 -35.19 -15.59
CA GLN A 115 -16.15 -34.56 -15.82
C GLN A 115 -16.47 -33.17 -16.35
N ALA A 116 -15.92 -32.14 -15.69
CA ALA A 116 -16.14 -30.76 -16.09
C ALA A 116 -15.83 -30.67 -17.59
N THR A 117 -16.82 -30.24 -18.36
CA THR A 117 -16.67 -30.16 -19.81
C THR A 117 -15.54 -29.16 -20.10
N ILE A 118 -14.82 -29.32 -21.21
CA ILE A 118 -13.79 -28.33 -21.61
C ILE A 118 -14.39 -26.90 -21.62
N LEU A 119 -15.68 -26.78 -21.96
CA LEU A 119 -16.44 -25.55 -21.89
C LEU A 119 -16.61 -25.01 -20.46
N ASP A 120 -16.87 -25.87 -19.46
CA ASP A 120 -16.98 -25.46 -18.06
C ASP A 120 -15.64 -24.93 -17.54
N TYR A 121 -14.54 -25.58 -17.91
CA TYR A 121 -13.19 -25.12 -17.54
C TYR A 121 -12.87 -23.77 -18.20
N LEU A 122 -13.23 -23.59 -19.48
CA LEU A 122 -13.05 -22.34 -20.20
C LEU A 122 -13.84 -21.19 -19.57
N LEU A 123 -15.11 -21.42 -19.22
CA LEU A 123 -15.99 -20.39 -18.68
C LEU A 123 -15.71 -20.05 -17.21
N THR A 124 -15.29 -21.03 -16.39
CA THR A 124 -15.12 -20.83 -14.94
C THR A 124 -13.69 -20.44 -14.55
N MET A 125 -12.68 -20.91 -15.28
CA MET A 125 -11.28 -20.62 -14.97
C MET A 125 -10.66 -19.62 -15.95
N ILE A 126 -10.77 -19.89 -17.25
CA ILE A 126 -10.04 -19.12 -18.27
C ILE A 126 -10.68 -17.76 -18.52
N LEU A 127 -12.01 -17.69 -18.64
CA LEU A 127 -12.73 -16.45 -18.93
C LEU A 127 -12.54 -15.39 -17.81
N PRO A 128 -12.70 -15.71 -16.50
CA PRO A 128 -12.52 -14.71 -15.45
C PRO A 128 -11.06 -14.25 -15.31
N LEU A 129 -10.09 -15.15 -15.53
CA LEU A 129 -8.67 -14.80 -15.56
C LEU A 129 -8.35 -13.87 -16.74
N GLY A 130 -8.88 -14.18 -17.93
CA GLY A 130 -8.72 -13.36 -19.12
C GLY A 130 -9.29 -11.94 -18.93
N ILE A 131 -10.50 -11.82 -18.37
CA ILE A 131 -11.13 -10.52 -18.08
C ILE A 131 -10.31 -9.74 -17.04
N SER A 132 -9.85 -10.41 -15.98
CA SER A 132 -9.01 -9.80 -14.94
C SER A 132 -7.69 -9.25 -15.51
N LEU A 133 -7.04 -10.02 -16.39
CA LEU A 133 -5.81 -9.61 -17.07
C LEU A 133 -6.06 -8.46 -18.07
N LEU A 134 -7.17 -8.48 -18.79
CA LEU A 134 -7.59 -7.40 -19.69
C LEU A 134 -7.83 -6.11 -18.90
N LEU A 135 -8.56 -6.18 -17.79
CA LEU A 135 -8.81 -5.04 -16.91
C LEU A 135 -7.52 -4.49 -16.32
N LEU A 136 -6.61 -5.36 -15.85
CA LEU A 136 -5.29 -4.95 -15.37
C LEU A 136 -4.49 -4.24 -16.46
N PHE A 137 -4.48 -4.79 -17.68
CA PHE A 137 -3.82 -4.16 -18.82
C PHE A 137 -4.42 -2.78 -19.15
N LEU A 138 -5.74 -2.63 -19.10
CA LEU A 138 -6.45 -1.39 -19.37
C LEU A 138 -6.18 -0.34 -18.27
N ILE A 139 -6.20 -0.75 -17.01
CA ILE A 139 -5.81 0.08 -15.86
C ILE A 139 -4.36 0.55 -16.00
N LEU A 140 -3.44 -0.36 -16.29
CA LEU A 140 -2.03 -0.01 -16.50
C LEU A 140 -1.85 0.96 -17.68
N ARG A 141 -2.66 0.82 -18.74
CA ARG A 141 -2.66 1.75 -19.88
C ARG A 141 -3.20 3.13 -19.50
N LEU A 142 -4.24 3.21 -18.67
CA LEU A 142 -4.80 4.47 -18.16
C LEU A 142 -3.81 5.17 -17.22
N VAL A 143 -3.23 4.44 -16.27
CA VAL A 143 -2.23 4.97 -15.32
C VAL A 143 -0.98 5.48 -16.06
N ARG A 144 -0.50 4.77 -17.08
CA ARG A 144 0.62 5.25 -17.92
C ARG A 144 0.29 6.56 -18.65
N LYS A 145 -0.98 6.75 -19.05
CA LYS A 145 -1.43 7.99 -19.70
C LYS A 145 -1.63 9.15 -18.72
N THR A 146 -2.09 8.89 -17.50
CA THR A 146 -2.38 9.94 -16.51
C THR A 146 -1.20 10.30 -15.62
N MET A 147 -0.22 9.42 -15.43
CA MET A 147 0.94 9.65 -14.55
C MET A 147 2.29 9.75 -15.27
N GLY A 148 2.30 9.77 -16.61
CA GLY A 148 3.54 9.76 -17.39
C GLY A 148 4.39 8.51 -17.15
N ALA A 149 5.49 8.36 -17.89
CA ALA A 149 6.31 7.15 -17.92
C ALA A 149 6.98 6.73 -16.59
N GLY A 150 6.76 7.46 -15.48
CA GLY A 150 7.39 7.21 -14.16
C GLY A 150 6.45 6.84 -13.01
N GLY A 151 5.12 6.78 -13.23
CA GLY A 151 4.11 6.80 -12.16
C GLY A 151 4.11 5.64 -11.15
N VAL A 152 4.65 4.46 -11.49
CA VAL A 152 4.66 3.29 -10.58
C VAL A 152 6.04 3.07 -9.94
N MET A 153 7.12 3.42 -10.62
CA MET A 153 8.49 3.33 -10.10
C MET A 153 8.88 4.51 -9.19
N SER A 154 8.03 5.54 -9.08
CA SER A 154 8.26 6.68 -8.19
C SER A 154 7.84 6.44 -6.73
N PHE A 155 7.23 5.29 -6.41
CA PHE A 155 6.81 4.95 -5.03
C PHE A 155 7.98 4.79 -4.04
N GLY A 156 9.23 4.75 -4.51
CA GLY A 156 10.43 4.70 -3.65
C GLY A 156 11.27 5.98 -3.64
N LYS A 157 11.03 6.95 -4.53
CA LYS A 157 11.72 8.25 -4.52
C LYS A 157 10.90 9.25 -3.73
N ASN A 158 10.83 9.05 -2.42
CA ASN A 158 10.42 10.12 -1.53
C ASN A 158 11.62 11.06 -1.38
N THR A 159 11.97 11.79 -2.45
CA THR A 159 12.84 12.96 -2.35
C THR A 159 12.12 13.90 -1.40
N SER A 160 12.63 14.05 -0.18
CA SER A 160 12.23 15.18 0.65
C SER A 160 12.38 16.41 -0.24
N LYS A 161 11.33 17.24 -0.33
CA LYS A 161 11.45 18.55 -0.96
C LYS A 161 12.45 19.30 -0.09
N ILE A 162 13.72 19.26 -0.46
CA ILE A 162 14.74 20.05 0.18
C ILE A 162 14.37 21.49 -0.20
N TYR A 163 13.88 22.23 0.80
CA TYR A 163 13.45 23.60 0.60
C TYR A 163 14.70 24.45 0.35
N ALA A 164 15.05 24.64 -0.92
CA ALA A 164 15.98 25.68 -1.32
C ALA A 164 15.23 27.01 -1.22
N GLU A 165 15.46 27.77 -0.15
CA GLU A 165 15.02 29.15 -0.09
C GLU A 165 15.93 29.95 -1.03
N LYS A 166 15.40 30.40 -2.18
CA LYS A 166 16.14 31.23 -3.14
C LYS A 166 16.58 32.57 -2.54
N SER A 167 15.90 33.02 -1.49
CA SER A 167 16.28 34.19 -0.71
C SER A 167 15.80 33.99 0.73
N THR A 168 16.69 34.15 1.69
CA THR A 168 16.37 34.03 3.12
C THR A 168 15.63 35.25 3.67
N GLY A 169 15.63 36.38 2.94
CA GLY A 169 15.05 37.64 3.37
C GLY A 169 15.67 38.21 4.65
N LYS A 170 16.86 37.75 5.03
CA LYS A 170 17.60 38.16 6.23
C LYS A 170 19.01 38.58 5.86
N THR A 171 19.49 39.65 6.49
CA THR A 171 20.79 40.29 6.26
C THR A 171 21.52 40.50 7.58
N PHE A 172 22.79 40.94 7.56
CA PHE A 172 23.52 41.23 8.79
C PHE A 172 22.92 42.38 9.61
N ALA A 173 22.10 43.23 8.99
CA ALA A 173 21.31 44.23 9.68
C ALA A 173 20.23 43.62 10.61
N ASP A 174 19.75 42.41 10.30
CA ASP A 174 18.78 41.68 11.13
C ASP A 174 19.41 40.97 12.34
N VAL A 175 20.74 40.93 12.43
CA VAL A 175 21.47 40.29 13.52
C VAL A 175 22.04 41.36 14.45
N ALA A 176 21.61 41.39 15.71
CA ALA A 176 22.16 42.33 16.70
C ALA A 176 23.43 41.76 17.37
N GLY A 177 24.47 42.59 17.50
CA GLY A 177 25.76 42.21 18.09
C GLY A 177 26.54 41.17 17.29
N GLN A 178 27.35 40.36 17.97
CA GLN A 178 28.20 39.30 17.39
C GLN A 178 29.20 39.84 16.36
N ASP A 179 29.77 41.02 16.61
CA ASP A 179 30.59 41.76 15.63
C ASP A 179 31.82 40.95 15.18
N GLU A 180 32.47 40.24 16.11
CA GLU A 180 33.59 39.33 15.84
C GLU A 180 33.21 38.18 14.89
N ALA A 181 32.03 37.58 15.10
CA ALA A 181 31.53 36.50 14.26
C ALA A 181 31.10 37.03 12.89
N LYS A 182 30.49 38.21 12.81
CA LYS A 182 30.15 38.87 11.55
C LYS A 182 31.40 39.16 10.72
N GLU A 183 32.43 39.72 11.32
CA GLU A 183 33.70 40.01 10.64
C GLU A 183 34.32 38.75 10.02
N SER A 184 34.34 37.65 10.77
CA SER A 184 34.81 36.35 10.27
C SER A 184 33.95 35.81 9.12
N LEU A 185 32.64 36.04 9.15
CA LEU A 185 31.71 35.58 8.12
C LEU A 185 31.68 36.48 6.89
N VAL A 186 32.06 37.76 6.99
CA VAL A 186 32.28 38.65 5.84
C VAL A 186 33.36 38.07 4.92
N GLU A 187 34.41 37.45 5.48
CA GLU A 187 35.43 36.77 4.68
C GLU A 187 34.83 35.61 3.86
N ILE A 188 33.94 34.82 4.48
CA ILE A 188 33.20 33.74 3.80
C ILE A 188 32.34 34.27 2.65
N ILE A 189 31.75 35.45 2.81
CA ILE A 189 30.97 36.10 1.74
C ILE A 189 31.89 36.53 0.58
N ASP A 190 33.08 37.10 0.84
CA ASP A 190 34.03 37.44 -0.24
C ASP A 190 34.52 36.18 -0.98
N PHE A 191 34.72 35.07 -0.26
CA PHE A 191 35.05 33.78 -0.88
C PHE A 191 33.96 33.27 -1.82
N LEU A 192 32.68 33.40 -1.44
CA LEU A 192 31.54 32.95 -2.25
C LEU A 192 31.34 33.81 -3.50
N ASN A 193 31.57 35.12 -3.38
CA ASN A 193 31.42 36.06 -4.49
C ASN A 193 32.61 36.03 -5.46
N ASN A 194 33.84 35.86 -4.93
CA ASN A 194 35.08 35.96 -5.71
C ASN A 194 36.01 34.75 -5.54
N PRO A 195 35.57 33.50 -5.83
CA PRO A 195 36.38 32.30 -5.58
C PRO A 195 37.68 32.24 -6.41
N ARG A 196 37.73 32.91 -7.58
CA ARG A 196 38.92 32.97 -8.45
C ARG A 196 40.10 33.70 -7.81
N LYS A 197 39.83 34.85 -7.19
CA LYS A 197 40.82 35.69 -6.50
C LYS A 197 41.68 34.90 -5.49
N TYR A 198 41.07 33.93 -4.82
CA TYR A 198 41.72 33.10 -3.81
C TYR A 198 42.37 31.84 -4.40
N THR A 199 41.78 31.24 -5.43
CA THR A 199 42.37 30.07 -6.10
C THR A 199 43.61 30.43 -6.91
N ASP A 200 43.67 31.62 -7.51
CA ASP A 200 44.80 32.11 -8.30
C ASP A 200 46.08 32.29 -7.46
N ILE A 201 45.93 32.62 -6.17
CA ILE A 201 47.04 32.71 -5.21
C ILE A 201 47.32 31.38 -4.48
N GLY A 202 46.65 30.30 -4.88
CA GLY A 202 46.83 28.96 -4.30
C GLY A 202 46.17 28.73 -2.94
N ALA A 203 45.28 29.63 -2.49
CA ALA A 203 44.58 29.46 -1.22
C ALA A 203 43.53 28.36 -1.32
N LYS A 204 43.44 27.52 -0.27
CA LYS A 204 42.40 26.49 -0.16
C LYS A 204 41.13 27.13 0.40
N LEU A 205 40.02 27.05 -0.33
CA LEU A 205 38.75 27.55 0.19
C LEU A 205 38.31 26.73 1.42
N PRO A 206 37.83 27.40 2.48
CA PRO A 206 37.21 26.72 3.60
C PRO A 206 35.98 25.95 3.13
N LYS A 207 35.87 24.67 3.53
CA LYS A 207 34.76 23.79 3.11
C LYS A 207 33.51 23.92 3.98
N GLY A 208 33.63 24.56 5.14
CA GLY A 208 32.54 24.76 6.09
C GLY A 208 33.00 25.50 7.33
N ALA A 209 32.03 26.01 8.09
CA ALA A 209 32.25 26.65 9.38
C ALA A 209 31.29 26.03 10.41
N LEU A 210 31.75 25.91 11.66
CA LEU A 210 30.94 25.39 12.77
C LEU A 210 30.60 26.53 13.72
N LEU A 211 29.32 26.86 13.84
CA LEU A 211 28.83 27.87 14.77
C LEU A 211 28.51 27.21 16.11
N VAL A 212 29.26 27.53 17.16
CA VAL A 212 29.09 26.96 18.51
C VAL A 212 28.58 28.03 19.47
N GLY A 213 27.62 27.66 20.32
CA GLY A 213 27.14 28.52 21.39
C GLY A 213 25.85 27.99 22.03
N PRO A 214 25.42 28.55 23.17
CA PRO A 214 24.16 28.20 23.82
C PRO A 214 22.94 28.25 22.86
N PRO A 215 21.86 27.51 23.14
CA PRO A 215 20.63 27.64 22.37
C PRO A 215 20.09 29.08 22.44
N GLY A 216 19.50 29.56 21.34
CA GLY A 216 18.93 30.92 21.27
C GLY A 216 19.91 32.06 20.97
N THR A 217 21.21 31.80 20.75
CA THR A 217 22.20 32.84 20.39
C THR A 217 22.17 33.29 18.92
N GLY A 218 21.15 32.87 18.16
CA GLY A 218 20.97 33.32 16.77
C GLY A 218 21.86 32.64 15.73
N LYS A 219 22.43 31.46 16.00
CA LYS A 219 23.26 30.69 15.03
C LYS A 219 22.58 30.49 13.68
N THR A 220 21.33 29.99 13.68
CA THR A 220 20.52 29.79 12.47
C THR A 220 20.19 31.12 11.78
N LEU A 221 19.97 32.20 12.54
CA LEU A 221 19.70 33.53 12.00
C LEU A 221 20.95 34.12 11.33
N LEU A 222 22.12 33.95 11.95
CA LEU A 222 23.41 34.38 11.41
C LEU A 222 23.72 33.63 10.10
N ALA A 223 23.53 32.32 10.05
CA ALA A 223 23.70 31.53 8.81
C ALA A 223 22.77 32.00 7.68
N LYS A 224 21.50 32.31 8.00
CA LYS A 224 20.54 32.88 7.02
C LYS A 224 20.95 34.27 6.54
N ALA A 225 21.50 35.10 7.43
CA ALA A 225 22.01 36.42 7.10
C ALA A 225 23.20 36.35 6.15
N VAL A 226 24.15 35.43 6.37
CA VAL A 226 25.29 35.20 5.45
C VAL A 226 24.80 34.86 4.05
N ALA A 227 23.82 33.97 3.92
CA ALA A 227 23.25 33.61 2.62
C ALA A 227 22.53 34.78 1.94
N GLY A 228 21.85 35.63 2.72
CA GLY A 228 21.20 36.82 2.20
C GLY A 228 22.18 37.89 1.74
N GLU A 229 23.27 38.12 2.49
CA GLU A 229 24.35 39.05 2.11
C GLU A 229 25.11 38.57 0.87
N ALA A 230 25.36 37.26 0.74
CA ALA A 230 25.98 36.68 -0.44
C ALA A 230 25.01 36.54 -1.63
N GLY A 231 23.69 36.69 -1.41
CA GLY A 231 22.68 36.53 -2.46
C GLY A 231 22.60 35.12 -3.06
N VAL A 232 22.97 34.09 -2.30
CA VAL A 232 23.04 32.70 -2.76
C VAL A 232 21.90 31.85 -2.18
N PRO A 233 21.50 30.75 -2.84
CA PRO A 233 20.49 29.83 -2.30
C PRO A 233 20.90 29.26 -0.94
N PHE A 234 19.94 29.18 -0.03
CA PHE A 234 20.12 28.61 1.31
C PHE A 234 19.39 27.27 1.42
N PHE A 235 20.16 26.21 1.64
CA PHE A 235 19.66 24.88 1.92
C PHE A 235 19.75 24.62 3.42
N SER A 236 18.63 24.31 4.07
CA SER A 236 18.59 24.00 5.50
C SER A 236 18.19 22.55 5.71
N LEU A 237 18.86 21.87 6.63
CA LEU A 237 18.49 20.54 7.08
C LEU A 237 18.72 20.43 8.61
N SER A 238 17.85 19.72 9.32
CA SER A 238 18.12 19.37 10.73
C SER A 238 18.82 18.01 10.80
N GLY A 239 19.85 17.85 11.63
CA GLY A 239 20.56 16.59 11.77
C GLY A 239 19.77 15.53 12.54
N SER A 240 18.72 15.93 13.26
CA SER A 240 17.68 15.00 13.72
C SER A 240 17.04 14.20 12.56
N GLU A 241 16.99 14.76 11.35
CA GLU A 241 16.49 14.07 10.16
C GLU A 241 17.41 12.95 9.65
N PHE A 242 18.64 12.85 10.16
CA PHE A 242 19.56 11.77 9.83
C PHE A 242 19.35 10.53 10.70
N VAL A 243 18.75 10.69 11.89
CA VAL A 243 18.55 9.61 12.85
C VAL A 243 17.15 9.02 12.65
N GLU A 244 17.04 8.08 11.71
CA GLU A 244 15.78 7.40 11.41
C GLU A 244 15.82 5.92 11.79
N MET A 245 14.64 5.35 12.05
CA MET A 245 14.47 3.92 12.37
C MET A 245 14.87 2.98 11.22
N PHE A 246 15.04 3.50 10.00
CA PHE A 246 15.34 2.73 8.80
C PHE A 246 16.78 2.98 8.34
N VAL A 247 17.57 1.90 8.28
CA VAL A 247 18.97 1.92 7.85
C VAL A 247 19.08 2.42 6.42
N GLY A 248 19.95 3.40 6.19
CA GLY A 248 20.31 3.89 4.84
C GLY A 248 19.46 5.04 4.30
N VAL A 249 18.31 5.36 4.93
CA VAL A 249 17.45 6.47 4.49
C VAL A 249 18.11 7.82 4.78
N GLY A 250 18.65 8.01 5.99
CA GLY A 250 19.40 9.23 6.35
C GLY A 250 20.62 9.47 5.46
N ALA A 251 21.39 8.42 5.17
CA ALA A 251 22.55 8.50 4.29
C ALA A 251 22.21 8.84 2.83
N SER A 252 21.02 8.46 2.35
CA SER A 252 20.56 8.87 1.02
C SER A 252 20.22 10.36 0.99
N ARG A 253 19.59 10.88 2.05
CA ARG A 253 19.24 12.32 2.13
C ARG A 253 20.46 13.22 2.14
N VAL A 254 21.52 12.85 2.87
CA VAL A 254 22.81 13.58 2.83
C VAL A 254 23.31 13.66 1.40
N ARG A 255 23.36 12.53 0.70
CA ARG A 255 23.85 12.46 -0.69
C ARG A 255 23.00 13.31 -1.64
N ASP A 256 21.68 13.21 -1.52
CA ASP A 256 20.75 13.95 -2.37
C ASP A 256 20.79 15.47 -2.09
N LEU A 257 20.99 15.88 -0.83
CA LEU A 257 21.21 17.27 -0.43
C LEU A 257 22.47 17.84 -1.09
N PHE A 258 23.61 17.17 -0.92
CA PHE A 258 24.86 17.64 -1.50
C PHE A 258 24.83 17.62 -3.03
N ARG A 259 24.13 16.67 -3.65
CA ARG A 259 23.91 16.66 -5.10
C ARG A 259 23.16 17.90 -5.57
N GLN A 260 22.04 18.23 -4.91
CA GLN A 260 21.26 19.42 -5.23
C GLN A 260 22.04 20.72 -4.96
N ALA A 261 22.85 20.76 -3.90
CA ALA A 261 23.70 21.91 -3.60
C ALA A 261 24.76 22.14 -4.68
N VAL A 262 25.40 21.08 -5.19
CA VAL A 262 26.35 21.17 -6.31
C VAL A 262 25.68 21.68 -7.59
N ASP A 263 24.47 21.21 -7.89
CA ASP A 263 23.71 21.65 -9.07
C ASP A 263 23.27 23.13 -8.98
N ASN A 264 23.21 23.70 -7.77
CA ASN A 264 22.82 25.10 -7.51
C ASN A 264 23.97 25.96 -6.98
N ALA A 265 25.23 25.56 -7.23
CA ALA A 265 26.40 26.33 -6.78
C ALA A 265 26.50 27.70 -7.52
N PRO A 266 26.92 28.78 -6.83
CA PRO A 266 27.29 28.85 -5.41
C PRO A 266 26.06 28.86 -4.49
N CYS A 267 26.11 28.13 -3.38
CA CYS A 267 25.05 28.05 -2.38
C CYS A 267 25.60 27.80 -0.97
N ILE A 268 24.75 27.95 0.05
CA ILE A 268 25.07 27.62 1.45
C ILE A 268 24.21 26.44 1.88
N VAL A 269 24.86 25.43 2.45
CA VAL A 269 24.21 24.28 3.11
C VAL A 269 24.38 24.46 4.61
N PHE A 270 23.26 24.61 5.31
CA PHE A 270 23.20 24.71 6.76
C PHE A 270 22.61 23.43 7.36
N ILE A 271 23.34 22.86 8.31
CA ILE A 271 22.92 21.69 9.07
C ILE A 271 22.76 22.14 10.52
N ASP A 272 21.53 22.11 11.03
CA ASP A 272 21.18 22.45 12.42
C ASP A 272 21.07 21.17 13.25
N GLU A 273 21.55 21.17 14.49
CA GLU A 273 21.56 20.02 15.43
C GLU A 273 22.32 18.75 14.97
#